data_AF-A0A7V0QM55-F1
#
_entry.id   AF-A0A7V0QM55-F1
#
_cell.length_a   1.000
_cell.length_b   1.000
_cell.length_c   1.000
_cell.angle_alpha   90.00
_cell.angle_beta   90.00
_cell.angle_gamma   90.00
#
_symmetry.space_group_name_H-M   'P 1'
#
loop_
_entity.id
_entity.type
_entity.pdbx_description
1 polymer ?
#
loop_
_entity_poly.entity_id
_entity_poly.type
_entity_poly.pdbx_seq_one_letter_code
_entity_poly.pdbx_strand_id
1 'polypeptide(L)'
;MAKNKNLMPWLSPVTENQLPEVEDYSEETKLAHELETLGLYYSIHPLTPLRKRMRKSQTNTIPAANLKDHKGKIVSILGWLVTRKEIISRTGAPMEFISFEDETDIYDAVMFPDIYRKFCQHLDSCNAFILKGKVTSELGATQLEIKTISPLS
;
A
#
# COMPACT_ATOMS: atom_id res chain seq x y z
N MET A 1 25.14 60.11 28.75
CA MET A 1 26.14 60.03 27.66
C MET A 1 26.53 58.55 27.52
N ALA A 2 25.99 57.86 26.51
CA ALA A 2 26.74 57.35 25.34
C ALA A 2 27.81 56.30 25.76
N LYS A 3 27.85 55.06 25.27
CA LYS A 3 27.60 54.55 23.91
C LYS A 3 27.28 53.05 23.97
N ASN A 4 26.25 52.67 23.21
CA ASN A 4 26.11 51.31 22.66
C ASN A 4 27.18 51.11 21.56
N LYS A 5 27.67 49.88 21.37
CA LYS A 5 27.99 49.24 20.07
C LYS A 5 28.99 48.10 20.22
N ASN A 6 28.48 46.87 20.23
CA ASN A 6 29.05 45.74 19.49
C ASN A 6 28.03 44.59 19.42
N LEU A 7 26.83 44.88 18.90
CA LEU A 7 26.04 43.83 18.24
C LEU A 7 26.51 43.76 16.79
N MET A 8 26.82 42.54 16.37
CA MET A 8 27.47 42.20 15.10
C MET A 8 26.74 42.81 13.88
N PRO A 9 27.45 43.56 13.00
CA PRO A 9 26.84 44.31 11.89
C PRO A 9 26.26 43.44 10.75
N TRP A 10 26.45 42.13 10.81
CA TRP A 10 25.98 41.16 9.80
C TRP A 10 24.72 40.38 10.23
N LEU A 11 24.23 40.58 11.46
CA LEU A 11 22.88 40.18 11.83
C LEU A 11 21.95 41.32 11.42
N SER A 12 21.59 41.39 10.14
CA SER A 12 20.39 42.13 9.77
C SER A 12 19.25 41.55 10.60
N PRO A 13 18.45 42.37 11.33
CA PRO A 13 17.21 41.86 11.89
C PRO A 13 16.47 41.23 10.72
N VAL A 14 16.11 39.95 10.83
CA VAL A 14 15.26 39.30 9.84
C VAL A 14 13.97 40.09 9.89
N THR A 15 13.83 41.09 9.01
CA THR A 15 12.55 41.71 8.72
C THR A 15 11.66 40.56 8.34
N GLU A 16 10.65 40.30 9.16
CA GLU A 16 9.68 39.23 8.98
C GLU A 16 9.26 39.24 7.52
N ASN A 17 9.81 38.29 6.77
CA ASN A 17 9.72 38.29 5.32
C ASN A 17 8.25 37.97 5.05
N GLN A 18 7.47 38.98 4.66
CA GLN A 18 6.08 38.77 4.30
C GLN A 18 6.08 37.88 3.06
N LEU A 19 5.89 36.58 3.28
CA LEU A 19 5.78 35.61 2.22
C LEU A 19 4.64 36.08 1.31
N PRO A 20 4.83 36.06 -0.04
CA PRO A 20 3.73 36.37 -0.94
C PRO A 20 2.60 35.37 -0.68
N GLU A 21 1.39 35.88 -0.49
CA GLU A 21 0.21 35.03 -0.38
C GLU A 21 -0.03 34.40 -1.75
N VAL A 22 0.16 33.10 -1.84
CA VAL A 22 -0.03 32.30 -3.05
C VAL A 22 -1.10 31.26 -2.78
N GLU A 23 -1.89 30.97 -3.80
CA GLU A 23 -2.86 29.89 -3.73
C GLU A 23 -2.13 28.55 -3.64
N ASP A 24 -2.61 27.67 -2.76
CA ASP A 24 -2.06 26.33 -2.62
C ASP A 24 -2.37 25.48 -3.86
N TYR A 25 -1.52 24.49 -4.14
CA TYR A 25 -1.76 23.56 -5.23
C TYR A 25 -2.99 22.71 -4.95
N SER A 26 -3.70 22.34 -6.02
CA SER A 26 -4.74 21.32 -5.93
C SER A 26 -4.15 19.98 -5.46
N GLU A 27 -4.95 19.16 -4.77
CA GLU A 27 -4.53 17.84 -4.31
C GLU A 27 -4.04 16.94 -5.45
N GLU A 28 -4.65 17.05 -6.63
CA GLU A 28 -4.25 16.28 -7.82
C GLU A 28 -2.86 16.72 -8.32
N THR A 29 -2.60 18.03 -8.30
CA THR A 29 -1.29 18.59 -8.64
C THR A 29 -0.21 18.16 -7.64
N LYS A 30 -0.51 18.19 -6.34
CA LYS A 30 0.42 17.74 -5.29
C LYS A 30 0.80 16.27 -5.48
N LEU A 31 -0.19 15.40 -5.71
CA LEU A 31 0.04 13.97 -5.92
C LEU A 31 0.83 13.68 -7.21
N ALA A 32 0.60 14.47 -8.28
CA ALA A 32 1.39 14.38 -9.50
C ALA A 32 2.86 14.77 -9.24
N HIS A 33 3.11 15.86 -8.51
CA HIS A 33 4.45 16.29 -8.15
C HIS A 33 5.17 15.29 -7.22
N GLU A 34 4.45 14.63 -6.30
CA GLU A 34 5.03 13.55 -5.48
C GLU A 34 5.54 12.40 -6.35
N LEU A 35 4.74 11.93 -7.31
CA LEU A 35 5.19 10.90 -8.23
C LEU A 35 6.35 11.36 -9.11
N GLU A 36 6.30 12.59 -9.63
CA GLU A 36 7.37 13.13 -10.48
C GLU A 36 8.69 13.27 -9.73
N THR A 37 8.62 13.73 -8.47
CA THR A 37 9.81 14.07 -7.68
C THR A 37 10.36 12.89 -6.90
N LEU A 38 9.48 12.09 -6.29
CA LEU A 38 9.84 10.98 -5.39
C LEU A 38 9.71 9.61 -6.05
N GLY A 39 8.97 9.50 -7.17
CA GLY A 39 8.62 8.22 -7.78
C GLY A 39 7.57 7.41 -7.01
N LEU A 40 6.99 7.98 -5.94
CA LEU A 40 6.03 7.31 -5.08
C LEU A 40 5.05 8.32 -4.45
N TYR A 41 3.91 7.81 -3.99
CA TYR A 41 3.00 8.58 -3.15
C TYR A 41 3.50 8.56 -1.71
N TYR A 42 3.73 9.75 -1.14
CA TYR A 42 4.04 9.92 0.27
C TYR A 42 2.77 10.21 1.07
N SER A 43 1.89 11.06 0.52
CA SER A 43 0.71 11.53 1.26
C SER A 43 -0.45 10.55 1.28
N ILE A 44 -0.46 9.55 0.39
CA ILE A 44 -1.55 8.57 0.28
C ILE A 44 -1.01 7.16 0.04
N HIS A 45 -1.84 6.17 0.33
CA HIS A 45 -1.53 4.79 0.00
C HIS A 45 -1.53 4.57 -1.53
N PRO A 46 -0.59 3.81 -2.12
CA PRO A 46 -0.51 3.57 -3.57
C PRO A 46 -1.77 2.98 -4.21
N LEU A 47 -2.58 2.24 -3.44
CA LEU A 47 -3.86 1.72 -3.92
C LEU A 47 -4.99 2.76 -3.98
N THR A 48 -4.84 3.92 -3.36
CA THR A 48 -5.93 4.93 -3.27
C THR A 48 -6.46 5.35 -4.65
N PRO A 49 -5.61 5.68 -5.65
CA PRO A 49 -6.10 6.01 -6.99
C PRO A 49 -6.77 4.82 -7.69
N LEU A 50 -6.24 3.61 -7.50
CA LEU A 50 -6.79 2.38 -8.05
C LEU A 50 -8.17 2.08 -7.45
N ARG A 51 -8.37 2.31 -6.15
CA ARG A 51 -9.65 2.10 -5.48
C ARG A 51 -10.72 3.06 -5.97
N LYS A 52 -10.36 4.33 -6.24
CA LYS A 52 -11.24 5.30 -6.91
C LYS A 52 -11.66 4.81 -8.30
N ARG A 53 -10.73 4.23 -9.09
CA ARG A 53 -11.00 3.63 -10.40
C ARG A 53 -11.93 2.41 -10.29
N MET A 54 -11.67 1.50 -9.34
CA MET A 54 -12.46 0.27 -9.15
C MET A 54 -13.89 0.51 -8.67
N ARG A 55 -14.12 1.56 -7.85
CA ARG A 55 -15.48 1.96 -7.46
C ARG A 55 -16.33 2.34 -8.68
N LYS A 56 -15.71 2.93 -9.72
CA LYS A 56 -16.41 3.25 -10.98
C LYS A 56 -16.74 2.00 -11.79
N SER A 57 -15.93 0.95 -11.74
CA SER A 57 -16.15 -0.32 -12.45
C SER A 57 -16.97 -1.36 -11.68
N GLN A 58 -17.56 -0.99 -10.52
CA GLN A 58 -18.36 -1.88 -9.66
C GLN A 58 -17.64 -3.17 -9.23
N THR A 59 -16.31 -3.14 -9.14
CA THR A 59 -15.54 -4.30 -8.68
C THR A 59 -15.57 -4.34 -7.15
N ASN A 60 -16.37 -5.27 -6.59
CA ASN A 60 -16.48 -5.42 -5.14
C ASN A 60 -15.28 -6.15 -4.54
N THR A 61 -14.63 -5.49 -3.57
CA THR A 61 -13.59 -6.04 -2.70
C THR A 61 -13.92 -5.70 -1.26
N ILE A 62 -13.58 -6.59 -0.33
CA ILE A 62 -13.64 -6.26 1.10
C ILE A 62 -12.41 -5.44 1.51
N PRO A 63 -12.50 -4.58 2.54
CA PRO A 63 -11.33 -4.01 3.19
C PRO A 63 -10.51 -5.09 3.90
N ALA A 64 -9.18 -4.92 3.97
CA ALA A 64 -8.31 -5.85 4.71
C ALA A 64 -8.67 -5.95 6.20
N ALA A 65 -9.04 -4.84 6.83
CA ALA A 65 -9.48 -4.81 8.24
C ALA A 65 -10.66 -5.76 8.52
N ASN A 66 -11.49 -6.05 7.52
CA ASN A 66 -12.68 -6.89 7.65
C ASN A 66 -12.41 -8.37 7.33
N LEU A 67 -11.17 -8.77 7.06
CA LEU A 67 -10.84 -10.14 6.66
C LEU A 67 -11.28 -11.15 7.72
N LYS A 68 -11.08 -10.84 9.00
CA LYS A 68 -11.43 -11.71 10.14
C LYS A 68 -12.93 -12.03 10.22
N ASP A 69 -13.79 -11.09 9.82
CA ASP A 69 -15.25 -11.25 9.83
C ASP A 69 -15.77 -12.21 8.75
N HIS A 70 -14.89 -12.58 7.81
CA HIS A 70 -15.22 -13.41 6.67
C HIS A 70 -14.72 -14.85 6.79
N LYS A 71 -14.34 -15.30 7.99
CA LYS A 71 -13.86 -16.68 8.24
C LYS A 71 -14.77 -17.73 7.57
N GLY A 72 -14.16 -18.63 6.81
CA GLY A 72 -14.82 -19.70 6.08
C GLY A 72 -15.43 -19.30 4.72
N LYS A 73 -15.51 -17.99 4.41
CA LYS A 73 -16.08 -17.48 3.16
C LYS A 73 -15.00 -17.31 2.09
N ILE A 74 -15.44 -17.30 0.82
CA ILE A 74 -14.61 -16.86 -0.30
C ILE A 74 -14.85 -15.37 -0.50
N VAL A 75 -13.78 -14.59 -0.52
CA VAL A 75 -13.83 -13.13 -0.66
C VAL A 75 -12.91 -12.68 -1.79
N SER A 76 -13.22 -11.50 -2.33
CA SER A 76 -12.28 -10.73 -3.16
C SER A 76 -11.74 -9.58 -2.33
N ILE A 77 -10.44 -9.36 -2.38
CA ILE A 77 -9.72 -8.35 -1.60
C ILE A 77 -8.64 -7.71 -2.46
N LEU A 78 -8.39 -6.42 -2.22
CA LEU A 78 -7.31 -5.68 -2.86
C LEU A 78 -6.04 -5.85 -2.04
N GLY A 79 -4.87 -5.94 -2.68
CA GLY A 79 -3.62 -6.09 -1.96
C GLY A 79 -2.47 -5.38 -2.67
N TRP A 80 -1.73 -4.59 -1.92
CA TRP A 80 -0.40 -4.14 -2.26
C TRP A 80 0.61 -5.12 -1.66
N LEU A 81 1.49 -5.68 -2.49
CA LEU A 81 2.47 -6.66 -2.07
C LEU A 81 3.50 -6.02 -1.13
N VAL A 82 3.58 -6.52 0.10
CA VAL A 82 4.54 -6.04 1.11
C VAL A 82 5.77 -6.94 1.13
N THR A 83 5.56 -8.24 1.32
CA THR A 83 6.65 -9.23 1.37
C THR A 83 6.14 -10.62 1.03
N ARG A 84 7.06 -11.50 0.66
CA ARG A 84 6.76 -12.89 0.31
C ARG A 84 7.92 -13.81 0.68
N LYS A 85 7.59 -15.06 0.99
CA LYS A 85 8.54 -16.09 1.38
C LYS A 85 8.15 -17.43 0.78
N GLU A 86 8.97 -17.91 -0.14
CA GLU A 86 8.87 -19.27 -0.68
C GLU A 86 9.30 -20.29 0.38
N ILE A 87 8.52 -21.36 0.51
CA ILE A 87 8.74 -22.46 1.45
C ILE A 87 8.47 -23.78 0.73
N ILE A 88 9.32 -24.78 0.99
CA ILE A 88 9.05 -26.15 0.58
C ILE A 88 8.10 -26.79 1.60
N SER A 89 6.95 -27.27 1.12
CA SER A 89 5.98 -27.95 1.96
C SER A 89 6.54 -29.28 2.49
N ARG A 90 5.86 -29.87 3.48
CA ARG A 90 6.24 -31.21 4.01
C ARG A 90 6.22 -32.30 2.94
N THR A 91 5.45 -32.11 1.86
CA THR A 91 5.39 -33.05 0.73
C THR A 91 6.45 -32.78 -0.34
N GLY A 92 7.36 -31.82 -0.11
CA GLY A 92 8.42 -31.46 -1.05
C GLY A 92 7.99 -30.50 -2.17
N ALA A 93 6.75 -30.00 -2.14
CA ALA A 93 6.23 -29.11 -3.17
C ALA A 93 6.38 -27.63 -2.75
N PRO A 94 6.78 -26.72 -3.64
CA PRO A 94 6.95 -25.30 -3.30
C PRO A 94 5.59 -24.63 -3.05
N MET A 95 5.54 -23.77 -2.05
CA MET A 95 4.40 -22.91 -1.70
C MET A 95 4.93 -21.56 -1.19
N GLU A 96 4.05 -20.57 -1.01
CA GLU A 96 4.49 -19.23 -0.63
C GLU A 96 3.57 -18.60 0.41
N PHE A 97 4.18 -17.98 1.42
CA PHE A 97 3.51 -17.08 2.36
C PHE A 97 3.75 -15.64 1.93
N ILE A 98 2.69 -14.84 1.91
CA ILE A 98 2.71 -13.50 1.34
C ILE A 98 1.95 -12.57 2.28
N SER A 99 2.50 -11.40 2.55
CA SER A 99 1.79 -10.34 3.25
C SER A 99 1.43 -9.26 2.24
N PHE A 100 0.16 -8.87 2.28
CA PHE A 100 -0.41 -7.78 1.48
C PHE A 100 -0.96 -6.71 2.42
N GLU A 101 -1.13 -5.51 1.90
CA GLU A 101 -1.81 -4.43 2.61
C GLU A 101 -2.83 -3.72 1.73
N ASP A 102 -3.81 -3.08 2.36
CA ASP A 102 -4.60 -2.02 1.74
C ASP A 102 -4.64 -0.79 2.63
N GLU A 103 -5.44 0.22 2.27
CA GLU A 103 -5.55 1.45 3.05
C GLU A 103 -6.08 1.24 4.49
N THR A 104 -6.52 0.03 4.84
CA THR A 104 -7.20 -0.29 6.10
C THR A 104 -6.42 -1.20 7.03
N ASP A 105 -5.67 -2.20 6.51
CA ASP A 105 -4.86 -3.11 7.34
C ASP A 105 -3.85 -3.91 6.51
N ILE A 106 -2.93 -4.58 7.19
CA ILE A 106 -2.05 -5.62 6.63
C ILE A 106 -2.71 -6.99 6.86
N TYR A 107 -2.62 -7.88 5.88
CA TYR A 107 -3.11 -9.25 5.99
C TYR A 107 -2.20 -10.27 5.35
N ASP A 108 -2.19 -11.46 5.93
CA ASP A 108 -1.42 -12.58 5.43
C ASP A 108 -2.24 -13.44 4.48
N ALA A 109 -1.54 -14.01 3.51
CA ALA A 109 -2.08 -14.88 2.50
C ALA A 109 -1.12 -16.03 2.21
N VAL A 110 -1.68 -17.13 1.68
CA VAL A 110 -0.92 -18.33 1.34
C VAL A 110 -1.27 -18.81 -0.07
N MET A 111 -0.24 -19.10 -0.85
CA MET A 111 -0.36 -19.83 -2.11
C MET A 111 0.12 -21.26 -1.91
N PHE A 112 -0.81 -22.19 -1.80
CA PHE A 112 -0.49 -23.62 -1.81
C PHE A 112 0.09 -24.05 -3.16
N PRO A 113 0.77 -25.21 -3.25
CA PRO A 113 1.59 -25.56 -4.41
C PRO A 113 0.90 -25.49 -5.77
N ASP A 114 -0.37 -25.89 -5.85
CA ASP A 114 -1.14 -25.86 -7.10
C ASP A 114 -1.41 -24.43 -7.59
N ILE A 115 -1.56 -23.49 -6.65
CA ILE A 115 -1.79 -22.07 -6.90
C ILE A 115 -0.46 -21.37 -7.16
N TYR A 116 0.57 -21.69 -6.36
CA TYR A 116 1.93 -21.20 -6.56
C TYR A 116 2.43 -21.46 -7.98
N ARG A 117 2.34 -22.71 -8.45
CA ARG A 117 2.77 -23.08 -9.82
C ARG A 117 2.05 -22.31 -10.94
N LYS A 118 0.83 -21.82 -10.68
CA LYS A 118 0.03 -21.09 -11.68
C LYS A 118 0.32 -19.60 -11.69
N PHE A 119 0.63 -19.03 -10.54
CA PHE A 119 0.55 -17.58 -10.36
C PHE A 119 1.76 -16.94 -9.70
N CYS A 120 2.80 -17.68 -9.32
CA CYS A 120 4.00 -17.10 -8.68
C CYS A 120 4.60 -15.95 -9.51
N GLN A 121 4.64 -16.10 -10.85
CA GLN A 121 5.18 -15.08 -11.75
C GLN A 121 4.38 -13.76 -11.77
N HIS A 122 3.11 -13.77 -11.35
CA HIS A 122 2.34 -12.52 -11.23
C HIS A 122 2.92 -11.62 -10.13
N LEU A 123 3.52 -12.19 -9.10
CA LEU A 123 4.10 -11.40 -8.00
C LEU A 123 5.38 -10.65 -8.41
N ASP A 124 5.96 -10.97 -9.58
CA ASP A 124 7.14 -10.29 -10.13
C ASP A 124 6.80 -9.12 -11.05
N SER A 125 5.54 -9.00 -11.48
CA SER A 125 5.15 -8.05 -12.54
C SER A 125 4.71 -6.69 -12.03
N CYS A 126 4.13 -6.61 -10.83
CA CYS A 126 3.70 -5.37 -10.21
C CYS A 126 3.49 -5.54 -8.70
N ASN A 127 3.11 -4.45 -8.01
CA ASN A 127 2.84 -4.50 -6.58
C ASN A 127 1.35 -4.54 -6.22
N ALA A 128 0.43 -4.23 -7.15
CA ALA A 128 -1.01 -4.13 -6.86
C ALA A 128 -1.80 -5.31 -7.44
N PHE A 129 -2.66 -5.92 -6.64
CA PHE A 129 -3.37 -7.15 -7.01
C PHE A 129 -4.83 -7.16 -6.55
N ILE A 130 -5.68 -7.80 -7.34
CA ILE A 130 -6.96 -8.33 -6.86
C ILE A 130 -6.76 -9.81 -6.54
N LEU A 131 -7.05 -10.16 -5.30
CA LEU A 131 -6.95 -11.53 -4.79
C LEU A 131 -8.35 -12.07 -4.55
N LYS A 132 -8.58 -13.32 -4.94
CA LYS A 132 -9.77 -14.07 -4.54
C LYS A 132 -9.33 -15.32 -3.80
N GLY A 133 -9.86 -15.52 -2.61
CA GLY A 133 -9.41 -16.60 -1.75
C GLY A 133 -10.41 -16.97 -0.68
N LYS A 134 -10.17 -18.11 -0.02
CA LYS A 134 -10.94 -18.54 1.13
C LYS A 134 -10.29 -17.97 2.39
N VAL A 135 -11.06 -17.30 3.22
CA VAL A 135 -10.57 -16.85 4.52
C VAL A 135 -10.50 -18.07 5.45
N THR A 136 -9.29 -18.39 5.90
CA THR A 136 -9.04 -19.48 6.85
C THR A 136 -8.47 -18.90 8.13
N SER A 137 -8.58 -19.65 9.21
CA SER A 137 -8.01 -19.26 10.49
C SER A 137 -7.53 -20.51 11.20
N GLU A 138 -6.23 -20.53 11.49
CA GLU A 138 -5.51 -21.62 12.11
C GLU A 138 -4.73 -21.07 13.31
N LEU A 139 -4.90 -21.69 14.48
CA LEU A 139 -4.25 -21.27 15.74
C LEU A 139 -4.41 -19.77 16.09
N GLY A 140 -5.52 -19.14 15.66
CA GLY A 140 -5.83 -17.74 15.94
C GLY A 140 -5.29 -16.74 14.90
N ALA A 141 -4.45 -17.17 13.95
CA ALA A 141 -4.04 -16.36 12.82
C ALA A 141 -5.07 -16.49 11.68
N THR A 142 -5.59 -15.37 11.18
CA THR A 142 -6.48 -15.33 10.01
C THR A 142 -5.64 -15.05 8.77
N GLN A 143 -5.81 -15.87 7.75
CA GLN A 143 -5.09 -15.73 6.48
C GLN A 143 -6.02 -15.97 5.29
N LEU A 144 -5.65 -15.41 4.14
CA LEU A 144 -6.32 -15.68 2.88
C LEU A 144 -5.64 -16.85 2.15
N GLU A 145 -6.34 -17.97 2.01
CA GLU A 145 -5.94 -19.03 1.09
C GLU A 145 -6.27 -18.61 -0.34
N ILE A 146 -5.25 -18.22 -1.10
CA ILE A 146 -5.41 -17.65 -2.44
C ILE A 146 -5.91 -18.73 -3.40
N LYS A 147 -6.93 -18.39 -4.20
CA LYS A 147 -7.41 -19.23 -5.31
C LYS A 147 -7.07 -18.62 -6.67
N THR A 148 -7.15 -17.30 -6.78
CA THR A 148 -6.73 -16.55 -7.97
C THR A 148 -6.11 -15.23 -7.55
N ILE A 149 -5.13 -14.78 -8.32
CA ILE A 149 -4.50 -13.47 -8.17
C ILE A 149 -4.39 -12.84 -9.56
N SER A 150 -4.77 -11.57 -9.65
CA SER A 150 -4.74 -10.80 -10.90
C SER A 150 -3.99 -9.50 -10.67
N PRO A 151 -2.89 -9.24 -11.40
CA PRO A 151 -2.16 -7.97 -11.32
C PRO A 151 -3.05 -6.82 -11.80
N LEU A 152 -2.91 -5.67 -11.15
CA LEU A 152 -3.55 -4.42 -11.53
C LEU A 152 -2.51 -3.50 -12.18
N SER A 153 -2.52 -3.48 -13.51
CA SER A 153 -1.81 -2.50 -14.33
C SER A 153 -2.65 -1.26 -14.64
#